data_AF-A0A813LKF8-F1
#
_entry.id   AF-A0A813LKF8-F1
#
_cell.length_a   1.000
_cell.length_b   1.000
_cell.length_c   1.000
_cell.angle_alpha   90.00
_cell.angle_beta   90.00
_cell.angle_gamma   90.00
#
_symmetry.space_group_name_H-M   'P 1'
#
loop_
_entity.id
_entity.type
_entity.pdbx_description
1 polymer ?
#
loop_
_entity_poly.entity_id
_entity_poly.type
_entity_poly.pdbx_seq_one_letter_code
_entity_poly.pdbx_strand_id
1 'polypeptide(L)'
;MRDLNLQQLCKDKFGDNADWKKLGAGEQAEIIRRALQCRTFIIDPMSSYMKGWDVVLVACLVFTALVTPFEISFLKPKIDWLYVVNRVVDFVFVKDMVMQFFMKVQKHTRQGTVWVRDRRRIAKMYIQAWFFIDLLAIIPYDELTNLLGNGDDDLNKLKVLRLLRVLRLFKLARILKASRVIKRWQNRIALSSTSVYLG
;
A
#
# COMPACT_ATOMS: atom_id res chain seq x y z
N MET A 1 7.80 -8.52 -24.20
CA MET A 1 8.26 -7.11 -24.21
C MET A 1 7.19 -6.32 -24.97
N ARG A 2 6.85 -5.08 -24.60
CA ARG A 2 5.99 -4.28 -25.49
C ARG A 2 6.85 -3.89 -26.69
N ASP A 3 6.33 -4.04 -27.90
CA ASP A 3 7.02 -3.58 -29.11
C ASP A 3 7.11 -2.05 -29.05
N LEU A 4 8.25 -1.55 -28.55
CA LEU A 4 8.53 -0.13 -28.42
C LEU A 4 8.90 0.41 -29.80
N ASN A 5 7.99 1.15 -30.44
CA ASN A 5 8.32 1.88 -31.66
C ASN A 5 9.08 3.17 -31.31
N LEU A 6 10.41 3.06 -31.24
CA LEU A 6 11.32 4.17 -30.90
C LEU A 6 11.27 5.32 -31.92
N GLN A 7 10.98 5.00 -33.20
CA GLN A 7 10.85 5.99 -34.27
C GLN A 7 9.63 6.91 -34.01
N GLN A 8 8.51 6.34 -33.58
CA GLN A 8 7.30 7.11 -33.25
C GLN A 8 7.53 8.04 -32.06
N LEU A 9 8.23 7.55 -31.03
CA LEU A 9 8.56 8.34 -29.82
C LEU A 9 9.58 9.46 -30.11
N CYS A 10 10.48 9.24 -31.06
CA CYS A 10 11.39 10.25 -31.57
C CYS A 10 10.64 11.39 -32.25
N LYS A 11 9.71 11.04 -33.16
CA LYS A 11 8.88 12.02 -33.89
C LYS A 11 7.98 12.83 -32.97
N ASP A 12 7.39 12.19 -31.96
CA ASP A 12 6.55 12.85 -30.94
C ASP A 12 7.30 13.94 -30.16
N LYS A 13 8.62 13.75 -29.92
CA LYS A 13 9.43 14.69 -29.14
C LYS A 13 10.13 15.76 -29.98
N PHE A 14 10.68 15.38 -31.13
CA PHE A 14 11.57 16.23 -31.94
C PHE A 14 10.93 16.64 -33.29
N GLY A 15 9.68 16.27 -33.54
CA GLY A 15 8.94 16.55 -34.77
C GLY A 15 9.12 15.49 -35.85
N ASP A 16 8.29 15.54 -36.90
CA ASP A 16 8.20 14.49 -37.93
C ASP A 16 9.50 14.24 -38.71
N ASN A 17 10.41 15.22 -38.73
CA ASN A 17 11.72 15.15 -39.40
C ASN A 17 12.81 14.47 -38.56
N ALA A 18 12.52 14.11 -37.31
CA ALA A 18 13.49 13.51 -36.42
C ALA A 18 13.68 12.00 -36.69
N ASP A 19 14.94 11.59 -36.86
CA ASP A 19 15.32 10.20 -37.12
C ASP A 19 16.15 9.66 -35.96
N TRP A 20 15.73 8.52 -35.40
CA TRP A 20 16.38 7.80 -34.30
C TRP A 20 17.88 7.63 -34.53
N LYS A 21 18.28 7.29 -35.77
CA LYS A 21 19.67 6.99 -36.12
C LYS A 21 20.58 8.22 -36.19
N LYS A 22 20.00 9.43 -36.26
CA LYS A 22 20.73 10.70 -36.40
C LYS A 22 20.93 11.44 -35.07
N LEU A 23 20.27 10.99 -34.01
CA LEU A 23 20.36 11.56 -32.67
C LEU A 23 21.66 11.18 -31.97
N GLY A 24 22.18 12.07 -31.13
CA GLY A 24 23.34 11.79 -30.29
C GLY A 24 23.02 10.71 -29.24
N ALA A 25 24.06 10.02 -28.75
CA ALA A 25 23.91 8.94 -27.76
C ALA A 25 23.15 9.37 -26.49
N GLY A 26 23.30 10.63 -26.07
CA GLY A 26 22.56 11.20 -24.94
C GLY A 26 21.06 11.35 -25.20
N GLU A 27 20.68 11.78 -26.39
CA GLU A 27 19.27 11.99 -26.78
C GLU A 27 18.56 10.65 -27.01
N GLN A 28 19.27 9.69 -27.62
CA GLN A 28 18.83 8.30 -27.75
C GLN A 28 18.55 7.67 -26.38
N ALA A 29 19.47 7.84 -25.43
CA ALA A 29 19.30 7.36 -24.07
C ALA A 29 18.08 8.01 -23.40
N GLU A 30 17.80 9.29 -23.65
CA GLU A 30 16.64 9.98 -23.09
C GLU A 30 15.31 9.45 -23.67
N ILE A 31 15.23 9.23 -24.98
CA ILE A 31 14.04 8.65 -25.62
C ILE A 31 13.80 7.23 -25.09
N ILE A 32 14.83 6.39 -25.01
CA ILE A 32 14.69 5.04 -24.44
C ILE A 32 14.21 5.15 -22.99
N ARG A 33 14.74 6.10 -22.21
CA ARG A 33 14.32 6.33 -20.82
C ARG A 33 12.85 6.77 -20.73
N ARG A 34 12.37 7.61 -21.65
CA ARG A 34 10.95 8.00 -21.76
C ARG A 34 10.07 6.85 -22.24
N ALA A 35 10.52 6.06 -23.20
CA ALA A 35 9.83 4.88 -23.71
C ALA A 35 9.65 3.83 -22.61
N LEU A 36 10.65 3.70 -21.74
CA LEU A 36 10.63 2.85 -20.54
C LEU A 36 9.84 3.48 -19.38
N GLN A 37 9.57 4.79 -19.38
CA GLN A 37 8.65 5.42 -18.45
C GLN A 37 7.22 5.05 -18.84
N CYS A 38 6.69 3.99 -18.21
CA CYS A 38 5.26 3.70 -18.30
C CYS A 38 4.46 4.91 -17.80
N ARG A 39 3.63 5.49 -18.67
CA ARG A 39 2.63 6.54 -18.42
C ARG A 39 1.47 6.01 -17.56
N THR A 40 1.78 5.32 -16.49
CA THR A 40 0.82 4.71 -15.56
C THR A 40 0.82 5.52 -14.28
N PHE A 41 -0.38 5.79 -13.75
CA PHE A 41 -0.58 6.41 -12.44
C PHE A 41 0.09 5.56 -11.36
N ILE A 42 1.30 5.95 -10.96
CA ILE A 42 2.12 5.27 -9.95
C ILE A 42 2.48 6.29 -8.90
N ILE A 43 2.21 5.94 -7.65
CA ILE A 43 2.52 6.83 -6.54
C ILE A 43 3.98 6.64 -6.14
N ASP A 44 4.69 7.77 -6.06
CA ASP A 44 6.04 7.79 -5.54
C ASP A 44 6.01 7.75 -3.99
N PRO A 45 6.51 6.69 -3.32
CA PRO A 45 6.70 6.68 -1.87
C PRO A 45 7.52 7.88 -1.40
N MET A 46 8.47 8.39 -2.19
CA MET A 46 9.32 9.54 -1.81
C MET A 46 8.59 10.89 -1.82
N SER A 47 7.38 10.96 -2.41
CA SER A 47 6.60 12.20 -2.49
C SER A 47 6.23 12.77 -1.10
N SER A 48 6.10 14.10 -1.01
CA SER A 48 5.66 14.79 0.20
C SER A 48 4.25 14.36 0.64
N TYR A 49 3.37 14.05 -0.33
CA TYR A 49 2.06 13.46 -0.07
C TYR A 49 2.16 12.16 0.74
N MET A 50 3.04 11.24 0.31
CA MET A 50 3.22 9.96 0.99
C MET A 50 3.86 10.12 2.38
N LYS A 51 4.66 11.16 2.60
CA LYS A 51 5.18 11.48 3.95
C LYS A 51 4.04 11.88 4.90
N GLY A 52 3.14 12.76 4.47
CA GLY A 52 1.97 13.13 5.26
C GLY A 52 1.03 11.95 5.49
N TRP A 53 0.82 11.12 4.46
CA TRP A 53 0.02 9.91 4.56
C TRP A 53 0.62 8.88 5.54
N ASP A 54 1.94 8.70 5.55
CA ASP A 54 2.64 7.85 6.51
C ASP A 54 2.34 8.27 7.97
N VAL A 55 2.31 9.58 8.25
CA VAL A 55 1.99 10.11 9.60
C VAL A 55 0.55 9.80 9.99
N VAL A 56 -0.40 10.04 9.08
CA VAL A 56 -1.82 9.70 9.31
C VAL A 56 -1.98 8.22 9.57
N LEU A 57 -1.33 7.36 8.78
CA LEU A 57 -1.39 5.92 8.94
C LEU A 57 -0.84 5.47 10.29
N VAL A 58 0.29 6.03 10.74
CA VAL A 58 0.88 5.74 12.05
C VAL A 58 -0.05 6.18 13.17
N ALA A 59 -0.66 7.37 13.08
CA ALA A 59 -1.62 7.84 14.08
C ALA A 59 -2.83 6.89 14.18
N CYS A 60 -3.39 6.46 13.05
CA CYS A 60 -4.48 5.47 13.02
C CYS A 60 -4.06 4.10 13.59
N LEU A 61 -2.82 3.66 13.36
CA LEU A 61 -2.28 2.42 13.92
C LEU A 61 -2.17 2.48 15.45
N VAL A 62 -1.63 3.59 15.98
CA VAL A 62 -1.52 3.81 17.43
C VAL A 62 -2.90 3.85 18.07
N PHE A 63 -3.83 4.61 17.48
CA PHE A 63 -5.22 4.65 17.92
C PHE A 63 -5.83 3.24 17.99
N THR A 64 -5.72 2.47 16.90
CA THR A 64 -6.26 1.11 16.83
C THR A 64 -5.63 0.20 17.88
N ALA A 65 -4.30 0.27 18.08
CA ALA A 65 -3.57 -0.56 19.02
C ALA A 65 -3.98 -0.32 20.49
N LEU A 66 -4.34 0.92 20.84
CA LEU A 66 -4.78 1.28 22.19
C LEU A 66 -6.28 1.04 22.42
N VAL A 67 -7.11 1.43 21.45
CA VAL A 67 -8.58 1.37 21.58
C VAL A 67 -9.12 -0.04 21.40
N THR A 68 -8.55 -0.86 20.50
CA THR A 68 -9.07 -2.21 20.21
C THR A 68 -9.07 -3.13 21.43
N PRO A 69 -7.99 -3.23 22.24
CA PRO A 69 -8.00 -4.03 23.46
C PRO A 69 -9.02 -3.51 24.49
N PHE A 70 -9.11 -2.19 24.64
CA PHE A 70 -10.07 -1.56 25.54
C PHE A 70 -11.52 -1.89 25.15
N GLU A 71 -11.84 -1.80 23.86
CA GLU A 71 -13.16 -2.15 23.34
C GLU A 71 -13.52 -3.61 23.55
N ILE A 72 -12.59 -4.52 23.28
CA ILE A 72 -12.83 -5.97 23.41
C ILE A 72 -13.03 -6.37 24.88
N SER A 73 -12.30 -5.74 25.81
CA SER A 73 -12.32 -6.09 27.23
C SER A 73 -13.44 -5.43 28.01
N PHE A 74 -13.78 -4.17 27.73
CA PHE A 74 -14.61 -3.35 28.61
C PHE A 74 -15.91 -2.86 27.98
N LEU A 75 -15.98 -2.71 26.65
CA LEU A 75 -17.14 -2.13 25.98
C LEU A 75 -18.10 -3.21 25.48
N LYS A 76 -19.39 -3.06 25.82
CA LYS A 76 -20.46 -3.78 25.16
C LYS A 76 -20.69 -3.15 23.78
N PRO A 77 -20.97 -3.94 22.72
CA PRO A 77 -21.20 -3.40 21.38
C PRO A 77 -22.40 -2.43 21.41
N LYS A 78 -22.10 -1.14 21.17
CA LYS A 78 -23.07 -0.03 21.11
C LYS A 78 -22.69 0.89 19.96
N ILE A 79 -23.70 1.51 19.35
CA ILE A 79 -23.51 2.50 18.29
C ILE A 79 -23.30 3.86 18.97
N ASP A 80 -22.05 4.13 19.33
CA ASP A 80 -21.63 5.38 19.97
C ASP A 80 -20.69 6.19 19.05
N TRP A 81 -20.27 7.38 19.47
CA TRP A 81 -19.30 8.21 18.72
C TRP A 81 -18.01 7.44 18.37
N LEU A 82 -17.58 6.54 19.25
CA LEU A 82 -16.40 5.70 19.06
C LEU A 82 -16.56 4.74 17.88
N TYR A 83 -17.77 4.21 17.66
CA TYR A 83 -18.08 3.37 16.50
C TYR A 83 -17.90 4.14 15.18
N VAL A 84 -18.32 5.42 15.15
CA VAL A 84 -18.12 6.28 13.97
C VAL A 84 -16.64 6.52 13.70
N VAL A 85 -15.85 6.82 14.74
CA VAL A 85 -14.41 7.03 14.62
C VAL A 85 -13.71 5.77 14.12
N ASN A 86 -14.06 4.60 14.66
CA ASN A 86 -13.52 3.32 14.19
C ASN A 86 -13.81 3.08 12.72
N ARG A 87 -15.02 3.41 12.26
CA ARG A 87 -15.39 3.25 10.85
C ARG A 87 -14.57 4.15 9.93
N VAL A 88 -14.31 5.40 10.35
CA VAL A 88 -13.43 6.32 9.61
C VAL A 88 -12.00 5.77 9.54
N VAL A 89 -11.48 5.25 10.66
CA VAL A 89 -10.15 4.61 10.71
C VAL A 89 -10.08 3.38 9.81
N ASP A 90 -11.12 2.55 9.76
CA ASP A 90 -11.23 1.43 8.84
C ASP A 90 -11.17 1.88 7.37
N PHE A 91 -11.87 2.96 7.01
CA PHE A 91 -11.79 3.54 5.67
C PHE A 91 -10.38 4.03 5.31
N VAL A 92 -9.63 4.62 6.26
CA VAL A 92 -8.23 5.00 6.06
C VAL A 92 -7.38 3.76 5.73
N PHE A 93 -7.59 2.65 6.41
CA PHE A 93 -6.88 1.40 6.15
C PHE A 93 -7.25 0.75 4.82
N VAL A 94 -8.52 0.84 4.39
CA VAL A 94 -8.96 0.43 3.05
C VAL A 94 -8.24 1.25 1.98
N LYS A 95 -8.22 2.57 2.15
CA LYS A 95 -7.54 3.48 1.22
C LYS A 95 -6.05 3.18 1.13
N ASP A 96 -5.38 2.93 2.26
CA ASP A 96 -3.97 2.52 2.31
C ASP A 96 -3.74 1.21 1.53
N MET A 97 -4.60 0.19 1.75
CA MET A 97 -4.54 -1.08 1.01
C MET A 97 -4.65 -0.85 -0.50
N VAL A 98 -5.59 -0.01 -0.94
CA VAL A 98 -5.77 0.32 -2.37
C VAL A 98 -4.55 1.05 -2.91
N MET A 99 -4.02 2.05 -2.18
CA MET A 99 -2.82 2.79 -2.58
C MET A 99 -1.59 1.89 -2.74
N GLN A 100 -1.49 0.83 -1.96
CA GLN A 100 -0.38 -0.10 -2.00
C GLN A 100 -0.26 -0.84 -3.35
N PHE A 101 -1.36 -1.00 -4.10
CA PHE A 101 -1.34 -1.52 -5.47
C PHE A 101 -0.74 -0.55 -6.50
N PHE A 102 -0.76 0.76 -6.20
CA PHE A 102 -0.27 1.82 -7.08
C PHE A 102 1.11 2.35 -6.68
N MET A 103 1.63 1.97 -5.52
CA MET A 103 2.92 2.46 -5.02
C MET A 103 4.10 1.69 -5.64
N LYS A 104 5.13 2.41 -6.14
CA LYS A 104 6.34 1.77 -6.67
C LYS A 104 7.09 1.00 -5.57
N VAL A 105 7.59 -0.19 -5.92
CA VAL A 105 8.33 -1.08 -5.00
C VAL A 105 9.79 -1.17 -5.44
N GLN A 106 10.71 -1.12 -4.47
CA GLN A 106 12.13 -1.39 -4.73
C GLN A 106 12.38 -2.90 -4.79
N LYS A 107 13.12 -3.32 -5.81
CA LYS A 107 13.65 -4.68 -5.89
C LYS A 107 15.17 -4.64 -5.84
N HIS A 108 15.75 -5.27 -4.82
CA HIS A 108 17.19 -5.53 -4.78
C HIS A 108 17.52 -6.63 -5.79
N THR A 109 18.46 -6.35 -6.68
CA THR A 109 19.00 -7.28 -7.68
C THR A 109 20.52 -7.33 -7.47
N ARG A 110 21.20 -8.35 -8.02
CA ARG A 110 22.68 -8.45 -8.00
C ARG A 110 23.41 -7.20 -8.50
N GLN A 111 22.75 -6.39 -9.32
CA GLN A 111 23.29 -5.15 -9.91
C GLN A 111 22.87 -3.87 -9.16
N GLY A 112 22.21 -3.99 -8.00
CA GLY A 112 21.75 -2.86 -7.20
C GLY A 112 20.23 -2.79 -7.01
N THR A 113 19.75 -1.66 -6.48
CA THR A 113 18.33 -1.45 -6.14
C THR A 113 17.60 -0.77 -7.30
N VAL A 114 16.66 -1.47 -7.93
CA VAL A 114 15.87 -0.93 -9.05
C VAL A 114 14.41 -0.72 -8.63
N TRP A 115 13.83 0.41 -9.03
CA TRP A 115 12.42 0.70 -8.82
C TRP A 115 11.56 -0.02 -9.87
N VAL A 116 10.70 -0.93 -9.42
CA VAL A 116 9.71 -1.57 -10.27
C VAL A 116 8.57 -0.60 -10.52
N ARG A 117 8.32 -0.31 -11.80
CA ARG A 117 7.25 0.59 -12.27
C ARG A 117 6.13 -0.14 -13.01
N ASP A 118 6.24 -1.45 -13.24
CA ASP A 118 5.16 -2.18 -13.90
C ASP A 118 4.03 -2.48 -12.90
N ARG A 119 2.84 -1.89 -13.13
CA ARG A 119 1.65 -2.07 -12.28
C ARG A 119 1.25 -3.54 -12.10
N ARG A 120 1.31 -4.35 -13.17
CA ARG A 120 0.95 -5.79 -13.07
C ARG A 120 1.93 -6.51 -12.15
N ARG A 121 3.20 -6.12 -12.21
CA ARG A 121 4.26 -6.68 -11.37
C ARG A 121 4.14 -6.22 -9.92
N ILE A 122 3.85 -4.94 -9.68
CA ILE A 122 3.59 -4.38 -8.34
C ILE A 122 2.40 -5.10 -7.70
N ALA A 123 1.28 -5.22 -8.41
CA ALA A 123 0.10 -5.91 -7.93
C ALA A 123 0.38 -7.38 -7.57
N LYS A 124 1.08 -8.13 -8.44
CA LYS A 124 1.47 -9.52 -8.14
C LYS A 124 2.34 -9.64 -6.89
N MET A 125 3.38 -8.80 -6.77
CA MET A 125 4.27 -8.80 -5.61
C MET A 125 3.50 -8.46 -4.32
N TYR A 126 2.56 -7.53 -4.38
CA TYR A 126 1.74 -7.16 -3.24
C TYR A 126 0.75 -8.27 -2.85
N ILE A 127 0.07 -8.88 -3.83
CA ILE A 127 -0.86 -9.99 -3.62
C ILE A 127 -0.17 -11.17 -2.94
N GLN A 128 1.03 -11.53 -3.41
CA GLN A 128 1.79 -12.66 -2.88
C GLN A 128 2.35 -12.43 -1.47
N ALA A 129 2.59 -11.17 -1.08
CA ALA A 129 3.30 -10.86 0.15
C ALA A 129 2.39 -10.39 1.29
N TRP A 130 1.46 -9.47 1.03
CA TRP A 130 0.79 -8.71 2.10
C TRP A 130 -0.72 -8.55 1.92
N PHE A 131 -1.25 -8.72 0.72
CA PHE A 131 -2.67 -8.50 0.45
C PHE A 131 -3.59 -9.29 1.38
N PHE A 132 -3.32 -10.57 1.62
CA PHE A 132 -4.18 -11.39 2.49
C PHE A 132 -4.18 -10.90 3.94
N ILE A 133 -3.03 -10.45 4.46
CA ILE A 133 -2.92 -9.88 5.80
C ILE A 133 -3.72 -8.57 5.87
N ASP A 134 -3.56 -7.70 4.86
CA ASP A 134 -4.26 -6.42 4.80
C ASP A 134 -5.78 -6.62 4.65
N LEU A 135 -6.20 -7.59 3.83
CA LEU A 135 -7.60 -7.93 3.59
C LEU A 135 -8.27 -8.45 4.87
N LEU A 136 -7.66 -9.43 5.55
CA LEU A 136 -8.17 -9.96 6.82
C LEU A 136 -8.29 -8.85 7.86
N ALA A 137 -7.28 -7.99 7.95
CA ALA A 137 -7.27 -6.87 8.88
C ALA A 137 -8.39 -5.82 8.64
N ILE A 138 -9.01 -5.77 7.46
CA ILE A 138 -10.04 -4.79 7.08
C ILE A 138 -11.46 -5.32 7.31
N ILE A 139 -11.64 -6.62 7.53
CA ILE A 139 -12.97 -7.22 7.67
C ILE A 139 -13.72 -6.58 8.86
N PRO A 140 -14.95 -6.07 8.65
CA PRO A 140 -15.77 -5.51 9.72
C PRO A 140 -16.38 -6.64 10.57
N TYR A 141 -15.56 -7.24 11.43
CA TYR A 141 -15.95 -8.38 12.26
C TYR A 141 -17.16 -8.10 13.16
N ASP A 142 -17.39 -6.83 13.52
CA ASP A 142 -18.53 -6.42 14.34
C ASP A 142 -19.87 -6.65 13.63
N GLU A 143 -19.96 -6.37 12.33
CA GLU A 143 -21.18 -6.62 11.55
C GLU A 143 -21.40 -8.11 11.27
N LEU A 144 -20.30 -8.86 11.10
CA LEU A 144 -20.39 -10.30 10.99
C LEU A 144 -20.99 -10.93 12.26
N THR A 145 -20.74 -10.33 13.44
CA THR A 145 -21.35 -10.81 14.69
C THR A 145 -22.86 -10.61 14.74
N ASN A 146 -23.34 -9.47 14.25
CA ASN A 146 -24.77 -9.14 14.23
C ASN A 146 -25.53 -10.01 13.21
N LEU A 147 -24.89 -10.35 12.09
CA LEU A 147 -25.48 -11.18 11.04
C LEU A 147 -25.52 -12.67 11.44
N LEU A 148 -24.45 -13.20 12.05
CA LEU A 148 -24.33 -14.61 12.42
C LEU A 148 -24.98 -14.96 13.77
N GLY A 149 -25.28 -13.96 14.62
CA GLY A 149 -25.88 -14.15 15.94
C GLY A 149 -27.37 -14.55 15.94
N ASN A 150 -28.02 -14.60 14.78
CA ASN A 150 -29.46 -14.81 14.63
C ASN A 150 -29.89 -16.28 14.46
N GLY A 151 -29.00 -17.26 14.58
CA GLY A 151 -29.38 -18.69 14.53
C GLY A 151 -30.00 -19.14 15.86
N ASP A 152 -30.91 -20.12 15.90
CA ASP A 152 -31.66 -20.45 17.14
C ASP A 152 -30.88 -21.25 18.21
N ASP A 153 -29.69 -21.76 17.89
CA ASP A 153 -28.98 -22.72 18.74
C ASP A 153 -27.96 -22.05 19.69
N ASP A 154 -28.32 -21.94 20.98
CA ASP A 154 -27.58 -21.20 22.00
C ASP A 154 -26.15 -21.70 22.23
N LEU A 155 -25.88 -23.00 22.10
CA LEU A 155 -24.54 -23.56 22.23
C LEU A 155 -23.63 -23.15 21.07
N ASN A 156 -24.19 -23.07 19.87
CA ASN A 156 -23.47 -22.62 18.68
C ASN A 156 -23.28 -21.10 18.68
N LYS A 157 -24.24 -20.32 19.19
CA LYS A 157 -24.07 -18.86 19.42
C LYS A 157 -22.88 -18.55 20.32
N LEU A 158 -22.76 -19.22 21.47
CA LEU A 158 -21.65 -18.95 22.41
C LEU A 158 -20.28 -19.27 21.79
N LYS A 159 -20.18 -20.36 21.01
CA LYS A 159 -18.96 -20.70 20.25
C LYS A 159 -18.66 -19.66 19.18
N VAL A 160 -19.66 -19.24 18.40
CA VAL A 160 -19.53 -18.23 17.35
C VAL A 160 -19.12 -16.88 17.94
N LEU A 161 -19.75 -16.43 19.03
CA LEU A 161 -19.38 -15.21 19.73
C LEU A 161 -17.94 -15.25 20.26
N ARG A 162 -17.50 -16.40 20.80
CA ARG A 162 -16.11 -16.58 21.25
C ARG A 162 -15.13 -16.50 20.08
N LEU A 163 -15.43 -17.16 18.96
CA LEU A 163 -14.61 -17.11 17.75
C LEU A 163 -14.54 -15.68 17.18
N LEU A 164 -15.67 -14.97 17.15
CA LEU A 164 -15.74 -13.61 16.64
C LEU A 164 -14.97 -12.62 17.50
N ARG A 165 -14.94 -12.80 18.83
CA ARG A 165 -14.06 -12.02 19.72
C ARG A 165 -12.58 -12.21 19.38
N VAL A 166 -12.17 -13.45 19.09
CA VAL A 166 -10.80 -13.74 18.63
C VAL A 166 -10.55 -13.14 17.25
N LEU A 167 -11.54 -13.17 16.35
CA LEU A 167 -11.42 -12.56 15.03
C LEU A 167 -11.25 -11.04 15.09
N ARG A 168 -11.84 -10.35 16.07
CA ARG A 168 -11.58 -8.91 16.30
C ARG A 168 -10.12 -8.62 16.65
N LEU A 169 -9.40 -9.55 17.28
CA LEU A 169 -7.96 -9.39 17.55
C LEU A 169 -7.13 -9.42 16.26
N PHE A 170 -7.62 -9.99 15.17
CA PHE A 170 -6.93 -9.89 13.87
C PHE A 170 -6.89 -8.44 13.34
N LYS A 171 -7.71 -7.51 13.87
CA LYS A 171 -7.51 -6.07 13.62
C LYS A 171 -6.12 -5.61 14.10
N LEU A 172 -5.51 -6.27 15.08
CA LEU A 172 -4.14 -5.99 15.52
C LEU A 172 -3.08 -6.42 14.50
N ALA A 173 -3.42 -7.29 13.53
CA ALA A 173 -2.52 -7.60 12.42
C ALA A 173 -2.19 -6.33 11.59
N ARG A 174 -2.99 -5.26 11.70
CA ARG A 174 -2.66 -3.93 11.16
C ARG A 174 -1.34 -3.40 11.71
N ILE A 175 -0.91 -3.78 12.91
CA ILE A 175 0.39 -3.37 13.49
C ILE A 175 1.54 -3.86 12.61
N LEU A 176 1.40 -5.00 11.91
CA LEU A 176 2.41 -5.47 10.96
C LEU A 176 2.63 -4.47 9.82
N LYS A 177 1.64 -3.61 9.52
CA LYS A 177 1.80 -2.50 8.55
C LYS A 177 2.85 -1.49 9.01
N ALA A 178 3.04 -1.30 10.32
CA ALA A 178 4.07 -0.39 10.86
C ALA A 178 5.47 -0.79 10.39
N SER A 179 5.75 -2.09 10.28
CA SER A 179 7.03 -2.58 9.75
C SER A 179 7.32 -2.06 8.33
N ARG A 180 6.28 -1.91 7.50
CA ARG A 180 6.40 -1.37 6.14
C ARG A 180 6.65 0.13 6.16
N VAL A 181 5.96 0.87 7.03
CA VAL A 181 6.19 2.31 7.21
C VAL A 181 7.63 2.55 7.64
N ILE A 182 8.11 1.79 8.63
CA ILE A 182 9.50 1.83 9.11
C ILE A 182 10.46 1.52 7.97
N LYS A 183 10.21 0.47 7.19
CA LYS A 183 11.04 0.13 6.02
C LYS A 183 11.05 1.25 4.98
N ARG A 184 9.92 1.91 4.73
CA ARG A 184 9.87 3.10 3.85
C ARG A 184 10.75 4.21 4.40
N TRP A 185 10.73 4.44 5.71
CA TRP A 185 11.54 5.48 6.35
C TRP A 185 13.02 5.17 6.29
N GLN A 186 13.43 3.93 6.58
CA GLN A 186 14.80 3.46 6.42
C GLN A 186 15.30 3.68 4.98
N ASN A 187 14.48 3.32 3.98
CA ASN A 187 14.83 3.52 2.57
C ASN A 187 14.98 5.01 2.20
N ARG A 188 14.19 5.91 2.82
CA ARG A 188 14.33 7.35 2.60
C ARG A 188 15.64 7.88 3.16
N ILE A 189 15.98 7.48 4.39
CA ILE A 189 17.21 7.90 5.08
C ILE A 189 18.44 7.40 4.32
N ALA A 190 18.45 6.13 3.91
CA ALA A 190 19.56 5.54 3.15
C ALA A 190 19.84 6.30 1.84
N LEU A 191 18.79 6.70 1.10
CA LEU A 191 18.96 7.50 -0.13
C LEU A 191 19.49 8.90 0.16
N SER A 192 19.03 9.54 1.25
CA SER A 192 19.53 10.84 1.69
C SER A 192 21.01 10.80 2.05
N SER A 193 21.46 9.71 2.70
CA SER A 193 22.88 9.52 3.00
C SER A 193 23.70 9.39 1.72
N THR A 194 23.26 8.59 0.74
CA THR A 194 24.02 8.41 -0.53
C THR A 194 24.14 9.70 -1.35
N SER A 195 23.12 10.57 -1.35
CA SER A 195 23.22 11.87 -2.04
C SER A 195 24.20 12.84 -1.39
N VAL A 196 24.43 12.74 -0.08
CA VAL A 196 25.36 13.61 0.65
C VAL A 196 26.82 13.20 0.43
N TYR A 197 27.09 11.92 0.12
CA TYR A 197 28.45 11.44 -0.19
C TYR A 197 28.89 11.66 -1.65
N LEU A 198 27.99 12.09 -2.53
CA LEU A 198 28.24 12.29 -3.96
C LEU A 198 28.18 13.76 -4.41
N GLY A 199 28.03 14.70 -3.47
CA GLY A 199 28.11 16.14 -3.71
C GLY A 199 29.31 16.72 -2.99
#